data_AF-A0A3A1XI60-F1
#
_entry.id   AF-A0A3A1XI60-F1
#
_cell.length_a   1.000
_cell.length_b   1.000
_cell.length_c   1.000
_cell.angle_alpha   90.00
_cell.angle_beta   90.00
_cell.angle_gamma   90.00
#
_symmetry.space_group_name_H-M   'P 1'
#
loop_
_entity.id
_entity.type
_entity.pdbx_description
1 polymer ?
#
loop_
_entity_poly.entity_id
_entity_poly.type
_entity_poly.pdbx_seq_one_letter_code
_entity_poly.pdbx_strand_id
1 'polypeptide(L)'
;MKSFLRLKVPYWLYAFLFFVIDGMSVIIVQMGVQRAGRVEMTSAMSGGRWGLITKTWKELNFVIVLSALVVAMIYGLILLISNRFWISSAIILSVSLLIAVIEYMKVNVRYETILPADLNFLKSNTGNVASFLPDNAPMVIGVALGVFILLLVTTVCLHIFDTNHGKIVRFKDWRYSAGIRVAIALILIGNLSWYIGGVGTVDSSANVFSKMLGDSPAMWDSVYDAQRNGAIVAFLRNVNPKIMDRP
;
A
#
# COMPACT_ATOMS: atom_id res chain seq x y z
N MET A 1 29.91 -5.72 30.03
CA MET A 1 28.46 -5.44 30.05
C MET A 1 27.89 -5.41 28.61
N LYS A 2 27.90 -6.56 27.90
CA LYS A 2 27.40 -6.67 26.51
C LYS A 2 26.80 -8.07 26.30
N SER A 3 25.63 -8.36 26.87
CA SER A 3 24.93 -9.62 26.51
C SER A 3 23.41 -9.62 26.69
N PHE A 4 22.77 -8.57 27.20
CA PHE A 4 21.34 -8.64 27.55
C PHE A 4 20.35 -8.17 26.48
N LEU A 5 20.80 -7.56 25.37
CA LEU A 5 19.91 -6.95 24.36
C LEU A 5 20.10 -7.54 22.96
N ARG A 6 20.37 -8.84 22.88
CA ARG A 6 20.58 -9.55 21.62
C ARG A 6 19.59 -10.70 21.51
N LEU A 7 18.43 -10.42 20.92
CA LEU A 7 17.39 -11.42 20.72
C LEU A 7 17.69 -12.20 19.43
N LYS A 8 17.66 -13.53 19.51
CA LYS A 8 17.70 -14.40 18.34
C LYS A 8 16.28 -14.57 17.84
N VAL A 9 15.88 -13.71 16.91
CA VAL A 9 14.53 -13.72 16.34
C VAL A 9 14.34 -14.98 15.47
N PRO A 10 13.33 -15.83 15.74
CA PRO A 10 13.03 -17.00 14.91
C PRO A 10 12.42 -16.59 13.57
N TYR A 11 12.66 -17.38 12.52
CA TYR A 11 12.23 -17.04 11.15
C TYR A 11 10.70 -16.91 10.99
N TRP A 12 9.93 -17.69 11.74
CA TRP A 12 8.48 -17.58 11.73
C TRP A 12 7.99 -16.21 12.24
N LEU A 13 8.74 -15.56 13.13
CA LEU A 13 8.41 -14.21 13.58
C LEU A 13 8.59 -13.18 12.46
N TYR A 14 9.58 -13.33 11.58
CA TYR A 14 9.71 -12.47 10.40
C TYR A 14 8.55 -12.65 9.43
N ALA A 15 8.10 -13.90 9.21
CA ALA A 15 6.93 -14.17 8.38
C ALA A 15 5.66 -13.57 9.00
N PHE A 16 5.47 -13.70 10.32
CA PHE A 16 4.35 -13.08 11.02
C PHE A 16 4.39 -11.55 10.93
N LEU A 17 5.54 -10.93 11.25
CA LEU A 17 5.74 -9.48 11.16
C LEU A 17 5.57 -8.96 9.74
N PHE A 18 5.91 -9.76 8.72
CA PHE A 18 5.68 -9.42 7.33
C PHE A 18 4.19 -9.14 7.08
N PHE A 19 3.30 -10.06 7.46
CA PHE A 19 1.85 -9.88 7.30
C PHE A 19 1.28 -8.77 8.16
N VAL A 20 1.81 -8.57 9.38
CA VAL A 20 1.39 -7.45 10.24
C VAL A 20 1.73 -6.11 9.61
N ILE A 21 2.97 -5.94 9.12
CA ILE A 21 3.43 -4.69 8.50
C ILE A 21 2.69 -4.45 7.17
N ASP A 22 2.47 -5.50 6.39
CA ASP A 22 1.68 -5.46 5.17
C ASP A 22 0.25 -4.97 5.44
N GLY A 23 -0.45 -5.59 6.40
CA GLY A 23 -1.79 -5.15 6.80
C GLY A 23 -1.81 -3.72 7.34
N MET A 24 -0.83 -3.32 8.16
CA MET A 24 -0.69 -1.93 8.64
C MET A 24 -0.53 -0.95 7.48
N SER A 25 0.27 -1.30 6.47
CA SER A 25 0.54 -0.44 5.32
C SER A 25 -0.74 -0.18 4.48
N VAL A 26 -1.58 -1.21 4.29
CA VAL A 26 -2.88 -1.09 3.62
C VAL A 26 -3.82 -0.20 4.44
N ILE A 27 -3.86 -0.39 5.77
CA ILE A 27 -4.70 0.42 6.66
C ILE A 27 -4.27 1.89 6.62
N ILE A 28 -2.96 2.18 6.67
CA ILE A 28 -2.44 3.54 6.61
C ILE A 28 -2.89 4.23 5.32
N VAL A 29 -2.72 3.57 4.17
CA VAL A 29 -3.16 4.12 2.87
C VAL A 29 -4.66 4.33 2.85
N GLN A 30 -5.43 3.37 3.37
CA GLN A 30 -6.89 3.48 3.42
C GLN A 30 -7.38 4.64 4.28
N MET A 31 -6.71 4.91 5.40
CA MET A 31 -7.05 6.05 6.27
C MET A 31 -6.86 7.39 5.55
N GLY A 32 -6.01 7.47 4.52
CA GLY A 32 -5.82 8.68 3.72
C GLY A 32 -7.06 9.09 2.91
N VAL A 33 -7.85 8.11 2.44
CA VAL A 33 -9.00 8.35 1.55
C VAL A 33 -10.33 8.49 2.30
N GLN A 34 -10.41 7.99 3.54
CA GLN A 34 -11.64 7.99 4.32
C GLN A 34 -11.90 9.37 4.96
N ARG A 35 -12.87 10.11 4.40
CA ARG A 35 -13.40 11.36 4.98
C ARG A 35 -14.90 11.23 5.25
N ALA A 36 -15.32 11.71 6.42
CA ALA A 36 -16.68 11.69 6.96
C ALA A 36 -17.66 12.72 6.36
N GLY A 37 -17.43 13.22 5.12
CA GLY A 37 -18.02 14.49 4.67
C GLY A 37 -19.18 14.42 3.67
N ARG A 38 -19.14 13.53 2.67
CA ARG A 38 -20.15 13.51 1.59
C ARG A 38 -20.74 12.15 1.25
N VAL A 39 -20.09 11.03 1.57
CA VAL A 39 -20.53 9.69 1.13
C VAL A 39 -20.90 8.74 2.27
N GLU A 40 -20.98 9.24 3.51
CA GLU A 40 -21.60 8.47 4.60
C GLU A 40 -23.11 8.23 4.37
N MET A 41 -23.69 8.82 3.33
CA MET A 41 -25.13 8.74 3.00
C MET A 41 -25.52 7.52 2.13
N THR A 42 -24.58 6.77 1.56
CA THR A 42 -24.87 5.49 0.90
C THR A 42 -24.42 4.33 1.79
N SER A 43 -25.34 3.40 2.03
CA SER A 43 -25.24 2.19 2.87
C SER A 43 -23.97 1.35 2.70
N ALA A 44 -23.18 1.59 1.65
CA ALA A 44 -21.86 1.03 1.43
C ALA A 44 -20.77 1.56 2.39
N MET A 45 -21.02 2.55 3.24
CA MET A 45 -20.05 3.07 4.22
C MET A 45 -20.49 2.86 5.68
N SER A 46 -21.23 1.78 5.97
CA SER A 46 -21.81 1.47 7.30
C SER A 46 -20.81 1.20 8.45
N GLY A 47 -19.51 1.49 8.28
CA GLY A 47 -18.47 1.27 9.30
C GLY A 47 -17.42 2.38 9.42
N GLY A 48 -17.64 3.54 8.78
CA GLY A 48 -16.70 4.67 8.84
C GLY A 48 -15.27 4.28 8.43
N ARG A 49 -14.26 4.72 9.20
CA ARG A 49 -12.83 4.43 8.95
C ARG A 49 -12.49 2.92 8.94
N TRP A 50 -13.36 2.10 9.51
CA TRP A 50 -13.19 0.64 9.61
C TRP A 50 -14.10 -0.13 8.63
N GLY A 51 -14.80 0.57 7.74
CA GLY A 51 -15.81 0.01 6.84
C GLY A 51 -15.33 -1.21 6.05
N LEU A 52 -14.12 -1.16 5.49
CA LEU A 52 -13.57 -2.29 4.74
C LEU A 52 -13.33 -3.53 5.61
N ILE A 53 -12.85 -3.35 6.85
CA ILE A 53 -12.58 -4.47 7.78
C ILE A 53 -13.92 -5.10 8.21
N THR A 54 -14.92 -4.26 8.49
CA THR A 54 -16.25 -4.74 8.86
C THR A 54 -16.96 -5.45 7.70
N LYS A 55 -16.73 -5.02 6.46
CA LYS A 55 -17.28 -5.67 5.26
C LYS A 55 -16.68 -7.05 4.99
N THR A 56 -15.40 -7.24 5.28
CA THR A 56 -14.80 -8.58 5.16
C THR A 56 -15.47 -9.59 6.07
N TRP A 57 -15.87 -9.18 7.27
CA TRP A 57 -16.57 -10.04 8.22
C TRP A 57 -18.07 -10.18 7.98
N LYS A 58 -18.75 -9.10 7.58
CA LYS A 58 -20.21 -9.09 7.44
C LYS A 58 -20.71 -9.47 6.05
N GLU A 59 -19.98 -9.07 5.01
CA GLU A 59 -20.40 -9.21 3.60
C GLU A 59 -19.52 -10.21 2.84
N LEU A 60 -18.56 -10.87 3.52
CA LEU A 60 -17.54 -11.75 2.91
C LEU A 60 -16.79 -11.05 1.76
N ASN A 61 -16.60 -9.73 1.88
CA ASN A 61 -15.90 -8.93 0.89
C ASN A 61 -14.39 -8.88 1.23
N PHE A 62 -13.59 -9.58 0.44
CA PHE A 62 -12.14 -9.76 0.63
C PHE A 62 -11.29 -8.71 -0.08
N VAL A 63 -11.83 -7.54 -0.40
CA VAL A 63 -11.06 -6.48 -1.09
C VAL A 63 -9.88 -5.95 -0.26
N ILE A 64 -9.97 -5.98 1.08
CA ILE A 64 -8.81 -5.70 1.94
C ILE A 64 -7.69 -6.73 1.74
N VAL A 65 -8.04 -8.00 1.54
CA VAL A 65 -7.09 -9.08 1.27
C VAL A 65 -6.49 -8.90 -0.12
N LEU A 66 -7.28 -8.45 -1.10
CA LEU A 66 -6.79 -8.13 -2.44
C LEU A 66 -5.76 -6.99 -2.39
N SER A 67 -6.06 -5.93 -1.62
CA SER A 67 -5.13 -4.81 -1.41
C SER A 67 -3.86 -5.26 -0.69
N ALA A 68 -3.99 -6.10 0.35
CA ALA A 68 -2.86 -6.70 1.06
C ALA A 68 -2.01 -7.59 0.15
N LEU A 69 -2.61 -8.39 -0.71
CA LEU A 69 -1.88 -9.25 -1.64
C LEU A 69 -1.03 -8.44 -2.62
N VAL A 70 -1.57 -7.34 -3.15
CA VAL A 70 -0.82 -6.42 -4.02
C VAL A 70 0.35 -5.79 -3.27
N VAL A 71 0.12 -5.29 -2.04
CA VAL A 71 1.18 -4.68 -1.24
C VAL A 71 2.22 -5.71 -0.82
N ALA A 72 1.82 -6.94 -0.49
CA ALA A 72 2.71 -8.04 -0.15
C ALA A 72 3.63 -8.41 -1.32
N MET A 73 3.15 -8.34 -2.56
CA MET A 73 3.99 -8.55 -3.74
C MET A 73 5.05 -7.45 -3.87
N ILE A 74 4.67 -6.18 -3.70
CA ILE A 74 5.59 -5.03 -3.76
C ILE A 74 6.60 -5.09 -2.60
N TYR A 75 6.12 -5.32 -1.38
CA TYR A 75 6.94 -5.43 -0.19
C TYR A 75 7.90 -6.61 -0.30
N GLY A 76 7.42 -7.76 -0.79
CA GLY A 76 8.22 -8.93 -1.10
C GLY A 76 9.37 -8.62 -2.08
N LEU A 77 9.12 -7.85 -3.14
CA LEU A 77 10.16 -7.42 -4.08
C LEU A 77 11.22 -6.54 -3.42
N ILE A 78 10.81 -5.53 -2.65
CA ILE A 78 11.75 -4.65 -1.92
C ILE A 78 12.58 -5.47 -0.93
N LEU A 79 11.93 -6.41 -0.23
CA LEU A 79 12.56 -7.32 0.71
C LEU A 79 13.56 -8.25 0.02
N LEU A 80 13.24 -8.75 -1.17
CA LEU A 80 14.14 -9.56 -1.98
C LEU A 80 15.29 -8.75 -2.55
N ILE A 81 15.15 -7.45 -2.81
CA ILE A 81 16.25 -6.59 -3.29
C ILE A 81 17.18 -6.21 -2.13
N SER A 82 16.64 -5.75 -1.01
CA SER A 82 17.45 -5.31 0.14
C SER A 82 17.96 -6.48 0.99
N ASN A 83 17.29 -7.64 0.97
CA ASN A 83 17.52 -8.81 1.85
C ASN A 83 17.67 -8.41 3.33
N ARG A 84 16.99 -7.34 3.72
CA ARG A 84 17.05 -6.73 5.05
C ARG A 84 15.64 -6.33 5.45
N PHE A 85 14.98 -7.21 6.20
CA PHE A 85 13.59 -7.08 6.61
C PHE A 85 13.24 -5.69 7.16
N TRP A 86 14.05 -5.18 8.10
CA TRP A 86 13.79 -3.89 8.76
C TRP A 86 13.89 -2.68 7.84
N ILE A 87 14.82 -2.69 6.88
CA ILE A 87 14.96 -1.60 5.91
C ILE A 87 13.77 -1.61 4.96
N SER A 88 13.40 -2.79 4.46
CA SER A 88 12.26 -2.96 3.57
C SER A 88 10.93 -2.58 4.27
N SER A 89 10.78 -2.96 5.54
CA SER A 89 9.65 -2.56 6.40
C SER A 89 9.55 -1.04 6.56
N ALA A 90 10.68 -0.37 6.82
CA ALA A 90 10.72 1.07 6.96
C ALA A 90 10.31 1.76 5.64
N ILE A 91 10.83 1.27 4.51
CA ILE A 91 10.51 1.80 3.18
C ILE A 91 9.02 1.66 2.90
N ILE A 92 8.43 0.48 3.07
CA ILE A 92 7.02 0.27 2.72
C ILE A 92 6.09 1.13 3.59
N LEU A 93 6.33 1.20 4.91
CA LEU A 93 5.52 2.03 5.81
C LEU A 93 5.68 3.53 5.51
N SER A 94 6.89 3.96 5.15
CA SER A 94 7.15 5.35 4.76
C SER A 94 6.42 5.74 3.49
N VAL A 95 6.48 4.89 2.47
CA VAL A 95 5.79 5.12 1.19
C VAL A 95 4.27 5.10 1.40
N SER A 96 3.74 4.16 2.18
CA SER A 96 2.32 4.11 2.53
C SER A 96 1.85 5.37 3.27
N LEU A 97 2.66 5.89 4.19
CA LEU A 97 2.36 7.13 4.90
C LEU A 97 2.36 8.33 3.95
N LEU A 98 3.35 8.42 3.05
CA LEU A 98 3.38 9.49 2.03
C LEU A 98 2.15 9.43 1.12
N ILE A 99 1.79 8.25 0.62
CA ILE A 99 0.58 8.06 -0.19
C ILE A 99 -0.67 8.48 0.60
N ALA A 100 -0.79 8.07 1.86
CA ALA A 100 -1.93 8.43 2.71
C ALA A 100 -2.06 9.94 2.91
N VAL A 101 -0.94 10.65 3.10
CA VAL A 101 -0.93 12.11 3.22
C VAL A 101 -1.33 12.77 1.91
N ILE A 102 -0.78 12.32 0.78
CA ILE A 102 -1.11 12.87 -0.54
C ILE A 102 -2.58 12.66 -0.87
N GLU A 103 -3.10 11.45 -0.64
CA GLU A 103 -4.52 11.11 -0.78
C GLU A 103 -5.40 12.02 0.08
N TYR A 104 -5.07 12.16 1.36
CA TYR A 104 -5.81 13.03 2.27
C TYR A 104 -5.84 14.47 1.77
N MET A 105 -4.71 14.98 1.28
CA MET A 105 -4.59 16.35 0.79
C MET A 105 -5.37 16.55 -0.51
N LYS A 106 -5.24 15.64 -1.48
CA LYS A 106 -5.99 15.68 -2.75
C LYS A 106 -7.49 15.58 -2.53
N VAL A 107 -7.95 14.64 -1.70
CA VAL A 107 -9.37 14.44 -1.38
C VAL A 107 -9.95 15.68 -0.69
N ASN A 108 -9.16 16.39 0.15
CA ASN A 108 -9.62 17.60 0.81
C ASN A 108 -9.74 18.82 -0.13
N VAL A 109 -8.82 18.98 -1.08
CA VAL A 109 -8.80 20.15 -1.97
C VAL A 109 -9.72 19.95 -3.18
N ARG A 110 -9.72 18.75 -3.78
CA ARG A 110 -10.38 18.51 -5.08
C ARG A 110 -11.37 17.35 -5.09
N TYR A 111 -11.55 16.65 -3.98
CA TYR A 111 -12.44 15.49 -3.92
C TYR A 111 -12.13 14.44 -5.02
N GLU A 112 -10.84 14.19 -5.23
CA GLU A 112 -10.35 13.18 -6.17
C GLU A 112 -9.22 12.42 -5.50
N THR A 113 -9.13 11.12 -5.75
CA THR A 113 -7.98 10.32 -5.32
C THR A 113 -6.79 10.52 -6.24
N ILE A 114 -5.63 9.96 -5.89
CA ILE A 114 -4.47 10.00 -6.78
C ILE A 114 -4.81 9.22 -8.06
N LEU A 115 -4.53 9.84 -9.20
CA LEU A 115 -4.67 9.26 -10.53
C LEU A 115 -3.27 9.12 -11.14
N PRO A 116 -3.03 8.13 -12.02
CA PRO A 116 -1.74 7.99 -12.71
C PRO A 116 -1.31 9.24 -13.49
N ALA A 117 -2.28 10.04 -13.97
CA ALA A 117 -2.02 11.33 -14.62
C ALA A 117 -1.33 12.35 -13.69
N ASP A 118 -1.55 12.29 -12.38
CA ASP A 118 -0.92 13.20 -11.40
C ASP A 118 0.60 13.04 -11.36
N LEU A 119 1.09 11.81 -11.58
CA LEU A 119 2.52 11.50 -11.61
C LEU A 119 3.22 12.12 -12.83
N ASN A 120 2.49 12.38 -13.91
CA ASN A 120 3.04 13.06 -15.09
C ASN A 120 3.26 14.56 -14.83
N PHE A 121 2.47 15.18 -13.94
CA PHE A 121 2.64 16.59 -13.58
C PHE A 121 3.87 16.84 -12.70
N LEU A 122 4.37 15.83 -11.96
CA LEU A 122 5.62 15.93 -11.19
C LEU A 122 6.88 16.17 -12.05
N LYS A 123 6.79 15.96 -13.38
CA LYS A 123 7.86 16.27 -14.33
C LYS A 123 7.84 17.72 -14.85
N SER A 124 6.83 18.51 -14.52
CA SER A 124 6.65 19.88 -15.01
C SER A 124 7.06 20.92 -13.95
N ASN A 125 7.81 21.95 -14.38
CA ASN A 125 8.34 23.03 -13.53
C ASN A 125 7.26 23.67 -12.67
N THR A 126 7.30 23.39 -11.36
CA THR A 126 6.21 23.70 -10.44
C THR A 126 6.43 25.05 -9.76
N GLY A 127 6.13 26.11 -10.51
CA GLY A 127 6.00 27.47 -9.97
C GLY A 127 4.81 27.57 -9.04
N ASN A 128 5.09 27.62 -7.72
CA ASN A 128 4.16 27.87 -6.62
C ASN A 128 3.18 26.73 -6.24
N VAL A 129 3.74 25.59 -5.83
CA VAL A 129 2.98 24.45 -5.25
C VAL A 129 2.32 24.80 -3.92
N ALA A 130 2.90 25.74 -3.18
CA ALA A 130 2.45 26.07 -1.82
C ALA A 130 1.04 26.69 -1.77
N SER A 131 0.59 27.36 -2.84
CA SER A 131 -0.75 27.96 -2.90
C SER A 131 -1.88 26.95 -3.16
N PHE A 132 -1.56 25.67 -3.41
CA PHE A 132 -2.54 24.59 -3.61
C PHE A 132 -2.74 23.73 -2.37
N LEU A 133 -2.10 24.07 -1.25
CA LEU A 133 -2.22 23.33 0.00
C LEU A 133 -3.46 23.79 0.79
N PRO A 134 -4.27 22.87 1.35
CA PRO A 134 -5.42 23.22 2.18
C PRO A 134 -4.98 23.84 3.52
N ASP A 135 -5.87 24.58 4.18
CA ASP A 135 -5.55 25.30 5.43
C ASP A 135 -5.08 24.37 6.58
N ASN A 136 -5.47 23.10 6.56
CA ASN A 136 -5.04 22.08 7.52
C ASN A 136 -3.73 21.36 7.14
N ALA A 137 -3.14 21.68 5.98
CA ALA A 137 -1.89 21.13 5.48
C ALA A 137 -0.75 21.08 6.50
N PRO A 138 -0.39 22.18 7.20
CA PRO A 138 0.75 22.16 8.11
C PRO A 138 0.55 21.19 9.29
N MET A 139 -0.69 21.05 9.78
CA MET A 139 -1.00 20.12 10.86
C MET A 139 -0.87 18.66 10.41
N VAL A 140 -1.39 18.34 9.22
CA VAL A 140 -1.34 16.98 8.65
C VAL A 140 0.10 16.58 8.36
N ILE A 141 0.88 17.48 7.75
CA ILE A 141 2.30 17.27 7.48
C ILE A 141 3.08 17.12 8.78
N GLY A 142 2.79 17.93 9.81
CA GLY A 142 3.43 17.83 11.13
C GLY A 142 3.16 16.48 11.81
N VAL A 143 1.91 16.02 11.83
CA VAL A 143 1.54 14.70 12.37
C VAL A 143 2.21 13.59 11.57
N ALA A 144 2.18 13.67 10.23
CA ALA A 144 2.83 12.68 9.38
C ALA A 144 4.34 12.61 9.62
N LEU A 145 5.02 13.76 9.76
CA LEU A 145 6.44 13.80 10.12
C LEU A 145 6.70 13.17 11.48
N GLY A 146 5.87 13.45 12.49
CA GLY A 146 5.97 12.81 13.80
C GLY A 146 5.85 11.28 13.73
N VAL A 147 4.86 10.77 12.99
CA VAL A 147 4.66 9.33 12.77
C VAL A 147 5.83 8.73 11.97
N PHE A 148 6.33 9.42 10.95
CA PHE A 148 7.47 8.99 10.17
C PHE A 148 8.73 8.85 11.02
N ILE A 149 9.03 9.85 11.87
CA ILE A 149 10.16 9.80 12.79
C ILE A 149 9.99 8.64 13.78
N LEU A 150 8.78 8.45 14.33
CA LEU A 150 8.48 7.33 15.22
C LEU A 150 8.73 5.97 14.55
N LEU A 151 8.27 5.79 13.31
CA LEU A 151 8.50 4.57 12.53
C LEU A 151 9.99 4.34 12.24
N LEU A 152 10.72 5.41 11.91
CA LEU A 152 12.15 5.34 11.65
C LEU A 152 12.91 4.96 12.93
N VAL A 153 12.62 5.62 14.06
CA VAL A 153 13.23 5.29 15.35
C VAL A 153 12.91 3.84 15.75
N THR A 154 11.65 3.41 15.59
CA THR A 154 11.23 2.04 15.92
C THR A 154 11.97 1.01 15.06
N THR A 155 12.06 1.22 13.74
CA THR A 155 12.75 0.30 12.83
C THR A 155 14.25 0.27 13.05
N VAL A 156 14.88 1.41 13.38
CA VAL A 156 16.30 1.50 13.74
C VAL A 156 16.57 0.81 15.08
N CYS A 157 15.75 1.03 16.11
CA CYS A 157 15.86 0.34 17.38
C CYS A 157 15.77 -1.19 17.19
N LEU A 158 14.77 -1.66 16.44
CA LEU A 158 14.60 -3.09 16.15
C LEU A 158 15.77 -3.65 15.32
N HIS A 159 16.34 -2.87 14.42
CA HIS A 159 17.54 -3.25 13.69
C HIS A 159 18.77 -3.44 14.60
N ILE A 160 18.94 -2.57 15.61
CA ILE A 160 20.05 -2.65 16.57
C ILE A 160 19.88 -3.84 17.52
N PHE A 161 18.65 -4.15 17.92
CA PHE A 161 18.35 -5.28 18.81
C PHE A 161 18.41 -6.65 18.12
N ASP A 162 18.23 -6.68 16.81
CA ASP A 162 18.20 -7.91 16.03
C ASP A 162 19.61 -8.44 15.69
N THR A 163 19.95 -9.58 16.31
CA THR A 163 21.22 -10.28 16.03
C THR A 163 21.33 -10.84 14.63
N ASN A 164 20.20 -11.12 13.98
CA ASN A 164 20.16 -11.70 12.64
C ASN A 164 20.26 -10.66 11.52
N HIS A 165 20.32 -9.37 11.85
CA HIS A 165 20.39 -8.24 10.91
C HIS A 165 19.30 -8.30 9.82
N GLY A 166 18.16 -8.96 10.07
CA GLY A 166 17.02 -9.07 9.17
C GLY A 166 17.26 -9.82 7.86
N LYS A 167 18.30 -10.67 7.76
CA LYS A 167 18.57 -11.47 6.54
C LYS A 167 17.62 -12.67 6.46
N ILE A 168 16.81 -12.73 5.40
CA ILE A 168 15.82 -13.80 5.20
C ILE A 168 16.39 -14.96 4.39
N VAL A 169 17.14 -14.68 3.33
CA VAL A 169 17.80 -15.72 2.54
C VAL A 169 19.26 -15.82 2.95
N ARG A 170 19.62 -16.94 3.59
CA ARG A 170 21.00 -17.26 4.01
C ARG A 170 21.43 -18.58 3.37
N PHE A 171 22.07 -18.49 2.21
CA PHE A 171 22.89 -19.59 1.69
C PHE A 171 24.36 -19.27 1.95
N LYS A 172 25.16 -20.31 2.19
CA LYS A 172 26.61 -20.20 2.36
C LYS A 172 27.27 -19.60 1.11
N ASP A 173 26.71 -19.92 -0.05
CA ASP A 173 27.12 -19.41 -1.36
C ASP A 173 26.20 -18.28 -1.82
N TRP A 174 26.81 -17.15 -2.16
CA TRP A 174 26.09 -15.94 -2.59
C TRP A 174 25.31 -16.14 -3.91
N ARG A 175 25.80 -17.02 -4.81
CA ARG A 175 25.20 -17.30 -6.13
C ARG A 175 23.84 -17.99 -6.00
N TYR A 176 23.72 -19.00 -5.14
CA TYR A 176 22.44 -19.67 -4.89
C TYR A 176 21.45 -18.76 -4.17
N SER A 177 21.93 -17.93 -3.22
CA SER A 177 21.10 -16.91 -2.57
C SER A 177 20.58 -15.88 -3.57
N ALA A 178 21.42 -15.39 -4.48
CA ALA A 178 21.02 -14.46 -5.52
C ALA A 178 20.06 -15.13 -6.52
N GLY A 179 20.35 -16.35 -6.97
CA GLY A 179 19.52 -17.09 -7.92
C GLY A 179 18.10 -17.33 -7.41
N ILE A 180 17.94 -17.78 -6.17
CA ILE A 180 16.62 -17.98 -5.55
C ILE A 180 15.87 -16.65 -5.39
N ARG A 181 16.56 -15.58 -4.98
CA ARG A 181 15.95 -14.25 -4.86
C ARG A 181 15.45 -13.73 -6.20
N VAL A 182 16.24 -13.89 -7.26
CA VAL A 182 15.85 -13.50 -8.62
C VAL A 182 14.69 -14.35 -9.13
N ALA A 183 14.71 -15.67 -8.91
CA ALA A 183 13.62 -16.55 -9.31
C ALA A 183 12.28 -16.15 -8.64
N ILE A 184 12.28 -15.93 -7.33
CA ILE A 184 11.08 -15.48 -6.60
C ILE A 184 10.67 -14.08 -7.06
N ALA A 185 11.62 -13.17 -7.28
CA ALA A 185 11.32 -11.82 -7.76
C ALA A 185 10.65 -11.84 -9.15
N LEU A 186 11.09 -12.71 -10.06
CA LEU A 186 10.47 -12.87 -11.38
C LEU A 186 9.04 -13.38 -11.27
N ILE A 187 8.77 -14.32 -10.36
CA ILE A 187 7.40 -14.80 -10.08
C ILE A 187 6.53 -13.65 -9.56
N LEU A 188 7.01 -12.87 -8.59
CA LEU A 188 6.26 -11.74 -8.06
C LEU A 188 6.01 -10.66 -9.11
N ILE A 189 7.02 -10.32 -9.93
CA ILE A 189 6.89 -9.36 -11.04
C ILE A 189 5.88 -9.87 -12.06
N GLY A 190 5.91 -11.16 -12.41
CA GLY A 190 4.95 -11.75 -13.35
C GLY A 190 3.51 -11.65 -12.85
N ASN A 191 3.26 -11.99 -11.58
CA ASN A 191 1.93 -11.88 -10.98
C ASN A 191 1.45 -10.42 -10.89
N LEU A 192 2.33 -9.50 -10.50
CA LEU A 192 2.01 -8.07 -10.44
C LEU A 192 1.72 -7.51 -11.83
N SER A 193 2.50 -7.90 -12.84
CA SER A 193 2.29 -7.46 -14.23
C SER A 193 0.97 -7.98 -14.81
N TRP A 194 0.64 -9.25 -14.52
CA TRP A 194 -0.66 -9.83 -14.87
C TRP A 194 -1.82 -9.06 -14.22
N TYR A 195 -1.69 -8.75 -12.92
CA TYR A 195 -2.73 -8.02 -12.20
C TYR A 195 -2.92 -6.59 -12.74
N ILE A 196 -1.84 -5.82 -12.88
CA ILE A 196 -1.88 -4.44 -13.39
C ILE A 196 -2.40 -4.40 -14.84
N GLY A 197 -1.96 -5.34 -15.68
CA GLY A 197 -2.38 -5.40 -17.08
C GLY A 197 -3.86 -5.77 -17.26
N GLY A 198 -4.44 -6.53 -16.32
CA GLY A 198 -5.80 -7.04 -16.43
C GLY A 198 -6.85 -6.31 -15.57
N VAL A 199 -6.52 -5.75 -14.41
CA VAL A 199 -7.55 -5.25 -13.47
C VAL A 199 -8.42 -4.13 -14.06
N GLY A 200 -7.87 -3.30 -14.94
CA GLY A 200 -8.56 -2.22 -15.67
C GLY A 200 -9.39 -2.66 -16.88
N THR A 201 -9.29 -3.91 -17.31
CA THR A 201 -10.00 -4.44 -18.49
C THR A 201 -11.20 -5.28 -18.07
N VAL A 202 -12.40 -4.89 -18.51
CA VAL A 202 -13.64 -5.64 -18.24
C VAL A 202 -13.52 -7.05 -18.83
N ASP A 203 -13.91 -8.05 -18.04
CA ASP A 203 -13.89 -9.49 -18.36
C ASP A 203 -12.51 -10.13 -18.55
N SER A 204 -11.43 -9.44 -18.17
CA SER A 204 -10.12 -10.07 -18.05
C SER A 204 -10.08 -11.04 -16.86
N SER A 205 -9.15 -11.99 -16.88
CA SER A 205 -8.97 -12.94 -15.77
C SER A 205 -8.64 -12.25 -14.44
N ALA A 206 -7.91 -11.12 -14.46
CA ALA A 206 -7.61 -10.34 -13.26
C ALA A 206 -8.82 -9.53 -12.75
N ASN A 207 -9.68 -9.05 -13.65
CA ASN A 207 -10.93 -8.37 -13.29
C ASN A 207 -11.95 -9.34 -12.69
N VAL A 208 -12.10 -10.53 -13.30
CA VAL A 208 -12.92 -11.62 -12.75
C VAL A 208 -12.41 -12.04 -11.38
N PHE A 209 -11.09 -12.22 -11.21
CA PHE A 209 -10.49 -12.51 -9.91
C PHE A 209 -10.78 -11.41 -8.88
N SER A 210 -10.65 -10.13 -9.26
CA SER A 210 -10.97 -9.02 -8.36
C SER A 210 -12.44 -9.01 -7.94
N LYS A 211 -13.37 -9.22 -8.89
CA LYS A 211 -14.81 -9.33 -8.63
C LYS A 211 -15.14 -10.51 -7.70
N MET A 212 -14.48 -11.65 -7.86
CA MET A 212 -14.64 -12.81 -6.96
C MET A 212 -14.25 -12.47 -5.51
N LEU A 213 -13.29 -11.57 -5.32
CA LEU A 213 -12.88 -11.09 -4.00
C LEU A 213 -13.77 -9.96 -3.46
N GLY A 214 -14.84 -9.56 -4.16
CA GLY A 214 -15.82 -8.57 -3.70
C GLY A 214 -15.61 -7.15 -4.26
N ASP A 215 -14.71 -6.99 -5.24
CA ASP A 215 -14.46 -5.72 -5.91
C ASP A 215 -15.65 -5.30 -6.78
N SER A 216 -16.18 -4.09 -6.55
CA SER A 216 -17.33 -3.55 -7.28
C SER A 216 -17.00 -2.15 -7.83
N PRO A 217 -16.41 -2.07 -9.03
CA PRO A 217 -15.82 -0.84 -9.56
C PRO A 217 -16.83 0.30 -9.71
N ALA A 218 -16.44 1.52 -9.27
CA ALA A 218 -17.24 2.74 -9.41
C ALA A 218 -16.44 3.86 -10.10
N MET A 219 -16.10 3.71 -11.39
CA MET A 219 -15.24 4.65 -12.14
C MET A 219 -15.79 6.08 -12.27
N TRP A 220 -17.08 6.31 -11.96
CA TRP A 220 -17.73 7.61 -12.01
C TRP A 220 -17.45 8.50 -10.76
N ASP A 221 -16.95 7.92 -9.66
CA ASP A 221 -16.51 8.64 -8.46
C ASP A 221 -15.27 7.95 -7.87
N SER A 222 -14.10 8.55 -8.11
CA SER A 222 -12.80 8.01 -7.71
C SER A 222 -12.64 7.89 -6.19
N VAL A 223 -13.25 8.81 -5.43
CA VAL A 223 -13.24 8.78 -3.96
C VAL A 223 -14.14 7.65 -3.47
N TYR A 224 -15.34 7.52 -4.03
CA TYR A 224 -16.24 6.44 -3.66
C TYR A 224 -15.65 5.05 -4.00
N ASP A 225 -15.02 4.91 -5.17
CA ASP A 225 -14.35 3.68 -5.59
C ASP A 225 -13.22 3.30 -4.63
N ALA A 226 -12.37 4.26 -4.25
CA ALA A 226 -11.26 4.01 -3.33
C ALA A 226 -11.69 3.78 -1.86
N GLN A 227 -12.79 4.42 -1.42
CA GLN A 227 -13.36 4.14 -0.10
C GLN A 227 -13.99 2.74 -0.03
N ARG A 228 -14.61 2.30 -1.13
CA ARG A 228 -15.34 1.03 -1.20
C ARG A 228 -14.47 -0.16 -1.56
N ASN A 229 -13.52 0.00 -2.48
CA ASN A 229 -12.69 -1.07 -3.04
C ASN A 229 -11.20 -0.95 -2.66
N GLY A 230 -10.86 -0.02 -1.78
CA GLY A 230 -9.48 0.22 -1.38
C GLY A 230 -8.73 1.12 -2.35
N ALA A 231 -7.96 2.06 -1.81
CA ALA A 231 -7.26 3.07 -2.62
C ALA A 231 -6.25 2.47 -3.60
N ILE A 232 -5.60 1.37 -3.23
CA ILE A 232 -4.55 0.73 -4.03
C ILE A 232 -5.16 0.03 -5.26
N VAL A 233 -6.24 -0.73 -5.07
CA VAL A 233 -6.93 -1.43 -6.16
C VAL A 233 -7.59 -0.44 -7.12
N ALA A 234 -8.22 0.61 -6.58
CA ALA A 234 -8.78 1.71 -7.38
C ALA A 234 -7.70 2.45 -8.19
N PHE A 235 -6.52 2.70 -7.61
CA PHE A 235 -5.39 3.30 -8.33
C PHE A 235 -4.90 2.41 -9.47
N LEU A 236 -4.66 1.11 -9.20
CA LEU A 236 -4.14 0.18 -10.22
C LEU A 236 -5.10 -0.01 -11.39
N ARG A 237 -6.41 0.08 -11.17
CA ARG A 237 -7.42 0.05 -12.23
C ARG A 237 -7.26 1.19 -13.24
N ASN A 238 -6.82 2.35 -12.77
CA ASN A 238 -6.63 3.54 -13.60
C ASN A 238 -5.27 3.58 -14.30
N VAL A 239 -4.36 2.62 -14.04
CA VAL A 239 -3.03 2.57 -14.68
C VAL A 239 -3.11 2.16 -16.15
N ASN A 240 -3.99 1.20 -16.47
CA ASN A 240 -4.24 0.76 -17.83
C ASN A 240 -5.75 0.57 -18.07
N PRO A 241 -6.53 1.65 -18.07
CA PRO A 241 -7.97 1.56 -18.22
C PRO A 241 -8.31 1.18 -19.66
N LYS A 242 -9.26 0.26 -19.83
CA LYS A 242 -9.84 0.02 -21.16
C LYS A 242 -10.66 1.25 -21.56
N ILE A 243 -10.21 1.95 -22.60
CA ILE A 243 -10.97 3.06 -23.17
C ILE A 243 -12.21 2.47 -23.84
N MET A 244 -13.39 3.04 -23.56
CA MET A 244 -14.64 2.62 -24.17
C MET A 244 -14.61 2.97 -25.66
N ASP A 245 -14.73 1.98 -26.53
CA ASP A 245 -14.62 2.20 -27.98
C ASP A 245 -15.80 3.02 -28.55
N ARG A 246 -16.95 3.05 -27.85
CA ARG A 246 -18.14 3.83 -28.19
C ARG A 246 -18.90 4.26 -26.92
N PRO A 247 -19.56 5.43 -26.91
CA PRO A 247 -20.34 5.93 -25.78
C PRO A 247 -21.58 5.08 -25.47
#